data_AF-A0A349W3P3-F1
#
_entry.id   AF-A0A349W3P3-F1
#
_cell.length_a   1.000
_cell.length_b   1.000
_cell.length_c   1.000
_cell.angle_alpha   90.00
_cell.angle_beta   90.00
_cell.angle_gamma   90.00
#
_symmetry.space_group_name_H-M   'P 1'
#
loop_
_entity.id
_entity.type
_entity.pdbx_description
1 polymer ?
#
loop_
_entity_poly.entity_id
_entity_poly.type
_entity_poly.pdbx_seq_one_letter_code
_entity_poly.pdbx_strand_id
1 'polypeptide(L)' 'MAELKEDPTKIIQAIHPLRARLNMPDLDFDREYNTTSTYPFDSLDKYIQAVRRERRVEMVAEGQRLQDIFR' A
#
# COMPACT_ATOMS: atom_id res chain seq x y z
N MET A 1 -3.48 -8.44 -7.96
CA MET A 1 -2.27 -7.75 -8.44
C MET A 1 -1.14 -7.80 -7.42
N ALA A 2 -1.19 -7.06 -6.29
CA ALA A 2 -0.15 -7.16 -5.25
C ALA A 2 -0.06 -8.53 -4.56
N GLU A 3 -1.20 -9.13 -4.24
CA GLU A 3 -1.29 -10.47 -3.63
C GLU A 3 -0.91 -11.60 -4.61
N LEU A 4 -0.98 -11.34 -5.92
CA LEU A 4 -0.64 -12.31 -6.97
C LEU A 4 0.86 -12.31 -7.30
N LYS A 5 1.67 -11.46 -6.64
CA LYS A 5 3.10 -11.25 -6.94
C LYS A 5 3.35 -11.00 -8.44
N GLU A 6 2.42 -10.31 -9.09
CA GLU A 6 2.58 -9.86 -10.46
C GLU A 6 3.66 -8.77 -10.54
N ASP A 7 4.01 -8.37 -11.77
CA ASP A 7 4.97 -7.31 -12.04
C ASP A 7 4.69 -6.04 -11.19
N PRO A 8 5.62 -5.61 -10.31
CA PRO A 8 5.46 -4.44 -9.45
C PRO A 8 5.14 -3.15 -10.21
N THR A 9 5.56 -3.07 -11.46
CA THR A 9 5.29 -1.92 -12.34
C THR A 9 3.79 -1.68 -12.53
N LYS A 10 2.99 -2.75 -12.59
CA LYS A 10 1.52 -2.65 -12.71
C LYS A 10 0.88 -2.07 -11.45
N ILE A 11 1.45 -2.34 -10.28
CA ILE A 11 0.98 -1.77 -9.01
C ILE A 11 1.25 -0.27 -9.00
N ILE A 12 2.44 0.16 -9.42
CA ILE A 12 2.79 1.58 -9.54
C ILE A 12 1.84 2.28 -10.51
N GLN A 13 1.60 1.71 -11.70
CA GLN A 13 0.66 2.26 -12.68
C GLN A 13 -0.76 2.41 -12.15
N ALA A 14 -1.24 1.44 -11.36
CA ALA A 14 -2.57 1.51 -10.76
C ALA A 14 -2.70 2.60 -9.68
N ILE A 15 -1.62 2.88 -8.94
CA ILE A 15 -1.60 3.87 -7.84
C ILE A 15 -1.24 5.27 -8.33
N HIS A 16 -0.46 5.39 -9.41
CA HIS A 16 -0.06 6.65 -10.03
C HIS A 16 -1.17 7.72 -10.10
N PRO A 17 -2.39 7.44 -10.61
CA PRO A 17 -3.43 8.47 -10.69
C PRO A 17 -3.88 9.02 -9.33
N LEU A 18 -3.81 8.22 -8.25
CA LEU A 18 -4.16 8.66 -6.90
C LEU A 18 -3.10 9.64 -6.36
N ARG A 19 -1.83 9.32 -6.57
CA ARG A 19 -0.71 10.16 -6.12
C ARG A 19 -0.52 11.42 -6.97
N ALA A 20 -0.69 11.30 -8.28
CA ALA A 20 -0.59 12.41 -9.21
C ALA A 20 -1.64 13.50 -8.91
N ARG A 21 -2.86 13.11 -8.50
CA ARG A 21 -3.91 14.04 -8.02
C ARG A 21 -3.44 14.97 -6.90
N LEU A 22 -2.47 14.53 -6.08
CA LEU A 22 -1.93 15.25 -4.93
C LEU A 22 -0.50 15.75 -5.16
N ASN A 23 0.02 15.68 -6.39
CA ASN A 23 1.42 15.99 -6.74
C ASN A 23 2.45 15.19 -5.91
N MET A 24 2.11 13.95 -5.53
CA MET A 24 3.02 13.05 -4.83
C MET A 24 3.85 12.22 -5.83
N PRO A 25 5.10 11.87 -5.49
CA PRO A 25 5.93 10.99 -6.31
C PRO A 25 5.34 9.57 -6.37
N ASP A 26 5.71 8.82 -7.41
CA ASP A 26 5.31 7.42 -7.55
C ASP A 26 5.73 6.55 -6.37
N LEU A 27 5.03 5.43 -6.21
CA LEU A 27 5.23 4.49 -5.11
C LEU A 27 6.62 3.85 -5.15
N ASP A 28 7.37 3.99 -4.05
CA ASP A 28 8.67 3.36 -3.86
C ASP A 28 8.58 2.24 -2.82
N PHE A 29 8.61 0.99 -3.30
CA PHE A 29 8.47 -0.19 -2.45
C PHE A 29 9.64 -0.42 -1.49
N ASP A 30 10.84 0.11 -1.78
CA ASP A 30 12.01 -0.08 -0.92
C ASP A 30 12.06 0.95 0.21
N ARG A 31 11.25 2.00 0.12
CA ARG A 31 11.15 3.06 1.14
C ARG A 31 9.85 3.01 1.93
N GLU A 32 8.77 2.46 1.37
CA GLU A 32 7.42 2.61 1.91
C GLU A 32 6.84 1.37 2.58
N TYR A 33 7.69 0.45 3.06
CA TYR A 33 7.29 -0.70 3.87
C TYR A 33 7.82 -0.58 5.32
N ASN A 34 7.19 -1.29 6.26
CA ASN A 34 7.58 -1.25 7.65
C ASN A 34 8.56 -2.39 7.96
N THR A 35 9.75 -2.05 8.42
CA THR A 35 10.80 -3.00 8.81
C THR A 35 10.76 -3.37 10.30
N THR A 36 9.86 -2.78 11.08
CA THR A 36 9.79 -2.98 12.52
C THR A 36 9.15 -4.33 12.85
N SER A 37 9.84 -5.17 13.62
CA SER A 37 9.33 -6.49 14.06
C SER A 37 8.12 -6.44 15.00
N THR A 38 7.81 -5.26 15.56
CA THR A 38 6.62 -5.06 16.38
C THR A 38 5.40 -4.63 15.56
N TYR A 39 5.56 -4.48 14.24
CA TYR A 39 4.44 -4.17 13.36
C TYR A 39 3.55 -5.41 13.19
N PRO A 40 2.24 -5.36 13.47
CA PRO A 40 1.37 -6.54 13.43
C PRO A 40 1.25 -7.25 12.06
N PHE A 41 1.74 -6.61 10.99
CA PHE A 41 1.71 -7.13 9.62
C PHE A 41 3.13 -7.16 9.00
N ASP A 42 4.16 -7.26 9.82
CA ASP A 42 5.57 -7.34 9.40
C ASP A 42 5.86 -8.54 8.47
N SER A 43 5.13 -9.63 8.64
CA SER A 43 5.20 -10.84 7.81
C SER A 43 4.63 -10.68 6.40
N LEU A 44 3.94 -9.59 6.10
CA LEU A 44 3.43 -9.32 4.74
C LEU A 44 4.56 -8.88 3.82
N ASP A 45 4.44 -9.25 2.54
CA ASP A 45 5.33 -8.78 1.48
C ASP A 45 5.35 -7.24 1.42
N LYS A 46 6.52 -6.64 1.16
CA LYS A 46 6.71 -5.19 1.06
C LYS A 46 5.73 -4.54 0.08
N TYR A 47 5.38 -5.23 -1.01
CA TYR A 47 4.40 -4.74 -1.98
C TYR A 47 3.01 -4.61 -1.37
N ILE A 48 2.60 -5.60 -0.56
CA ILE A 48 1.29 -5.58 0.11
C ILE A 48 1.28 -4.51 1.21
N GLN A 49 2.36 -4.40 1.99
CA GLN A 49 2.47 -3.37 3.02
C GLN A 49 2.35 -1.95 2.43
N ALA A 50 3.06 -1.68 1.34
CA ALA A 50 3.03 -0.40 0.65
C ALA A 50 1.62 -0.05 0.13
N VAL A 51 0.93 -1.01 -0.51
CA VAL A 51 -0.45 -0.81 -0.99
C VAL A 51 -1.43 -0.61 0.17
N ARG A 52 -1.31 -1.37 1.26
CA ARG A 52 -2.15 -1.21 2.47
C ARG A 52 -1.94 0.16 3.12
N ARG A 53 -0.71 0.67 3.10
CA ARG A 53 -0.39 2.03 3.58
C ARG A 53 -1.07 3.08 2.71
N GLU A 54 -1.01 2.94 1.39
CA GLU A 54 -1.64 3.88 0.47
C GLU A 54 -3.16 3.92 0.65
N ARG A 55 -3.79 2.74 0.72
CA ARG A 55 -5.23 2.64 0.98
C ARG A 55 -5.62 3.21 2.34
N ARG A 56 -4.78 3.04 3.36
CA ARG A 56 -5.00 3.62 4.69
C ARG A 56 -5.01 5.15 4.64
N VAL A 57 -4.20 5.79 3.78
CA VAL A 57 -4.11 7.25 3.66
C VAL A 57 -5.22 7.81 2.76
N GLU A 58 -5.48 7.19 1.61
CA GLU A 58 -6.52 7.67 0.69
C GLU A 58 -7.93 7.55 1.30
N MET A 59 -8.22 6.44 2.00
CA MET A 59 -9.58 6.13 2.52
C MET A 59 -9.73 6.41 4.03
N VAL A 60 -8.98 7.37 4.58
CA VAL A 60 -9.11 7.74 6.00
C VAL A 60 -10.54 8.22 6.28
N ALA A 61 -11.13 7.74 7.38
CA ALA A 61 -12.48 8.08 7.82
C ALA A 61 -13.62 7.67 6.86
N GLU A 62 -13.34 6.87 5.83
CA GLU A 62 -14.37 6.34 4.90
C GLU A 62 -14.93 4.96 5.31
N GLY A 63 -14.69 4.54 6.57
CA GLY A 63 -15.22 3.28 7.10
C GLY A 63 -14.55 1.99 6.59
N GLN A 64 -13.52 2.08 5.76
CA GLN A 64 -12.87 0.91 5.14
C GLN A 64 -11.84 0.21 6.05
N ARG A 65 -11.29 0.92 7.04
CA ARG A 65 -10.12 0.46 7.80
C ARG A 65 -10.34 -0.84 8.58
N LEU A 66 -11.53 -1.04 9.16
CA LEU A 66 -11.82 -2.23 9.95
C LEU A 66 -11.83 -3.48 9.06
N GLN A 67 -12.50 -3.41 7.90
CA GLN A 67 -12.57 -4.50 6.93
C GLN A 67 -11.19 -4.79 6.33
N ASP A 68 -10.37 -3.77 6.08
CA ASP A 68 -8.99 -3.93 5.60
C ASP A 68 -8.05 -4.62 6.60
N ILE A 69 -8.36 -4.58 7.89
CA ILE A 69 -7.57 -5.27 8.94
C ILE A 69 -7.97 -6.74 9.03
N PHE A 70 -9.25 -7.06 8.88
CA PHE A 70 -9.76 -8.43 9.06
C PHE A 70 -9.64 -9.31 7.82
N ARG A 71 -9.36 -8.74 6.64
CA ARG A 71 -9.10 -9.47 5.39
C ARG A 71 -7.61 -9.73 5.16
#